data_AF-A0A1I3UII6-F1
#
_entry.id   AF-A0A1I3UII6-F1
#
_cell.length_a   1.000
_cell.length_b   1.000
_cell.length_c   1.000
_cell.angle_alpha   90.00
_cell.angle_beta   90.00
_cell.angle_gamma   90.00
#
_symmetry.space_group_name_H-M   'P 1'
#
loop_
_entity.id
_entity.type
_entity.pdbx_description
1 polymer ?
#
loop_
_entity_poly.entity_id
_entity_poly.type
_entity_poly.pdbx_seq_one_letter_code
_entity_poly.pdbx_strand_id
1 'polypeptide(L)'
;MPAFEQHGILVYYAANKQHIGFYPTANGIAAFKDELAAYKSSKGAVQFPFGEPLPAELIRRIVARRTAENEAKAGAKKAKKR
;
A
#
# COMPACT_ATOMS: atom_id res chain seq x y z
N MET A 1 10.41 -10.10 -2.32
CA MET A 1 10.11 -8.83 -1.62
C MET A 1 9.33 -9.18 -0.37
N PRO A 2 9.73 -8.67 0.80
CA PRO A 2 8.92 -8.85 2.00
C PRO A 2 7.56 -8.16 1.84
N ALA A 3 6.55 -8.76 2.45
CA ALA A 3 5.17 -8.31 2.37
C ALA A 3 4.52 -8.42 3.74
N PHE A 4 3.55 -7.54 3.99
CA PHE A 4 2.63 -7.69 5.11
C PHE A 4 1.37 -8.40 4.60
N GLU A 5 0.87 -9.34 5.40
CA GLU A 5 -0.32 -10.12 5.09
C GLU A 5 -1.39 -9.91 6.16
N GLN A 6 -2.60 -9.61 5.71
CA GLN A 6 -3.80 -9.57 6.54
C GLN A 6 -5.00 -9.97 5.68
N HIS A 7 -5.53 -11.17 5.91
CA HIS A 7 -6.56 -11.80 5.07
C HIS A 7 -6.21 -11.89 3.56
N GLY A 8 -4.91 -11.93 3.26
CA GLY A 8 -4.32 -11.77 1.93
C GLY A 8 -3.19 -10.74 1.96
N ILE A 9 -2.49 -10.55 0.84
CA ILE A 9 -1.35 -9.64 0.81
C ILE A 9 -1.83 -8.19 0.91
N LEU A 10 -1.38 -7.50 1.95
CA LEU A 10 -1.76 -6.14 2.29
C LEU A 10 -0.91 -5.15 1.50
N VAL A 11 0.40 -5.20 1.70
CA VAL A 11 1.37 -4.32 1.05
C VAL A 11 2.70 -5.05 0.86
N TYR A 12 3.40 -4.79 -0.25
CA TYR A 12 4.80 -5.16 -0.40
C TYR A 12 5.70 -3.96 -0.15
N TYR A 13 6.93 -4.23 0.25
CA TYR A 13 7.98 -3.22 0.34
C TYR A 13 9.31 -3.78 -0.13
N ALA A 14 10.16 -2.90 -0.65
CA ALA A 14 11.49 -3.24 -1.12
C ALA A 14 12.45 -2.07 -0.87
N ALA A 15 13.64 -2.35 -0.37
CA ALA A 15 14.73 -1.37 -0.33
C ALA A 15 15.48 -1.42 -1.68
N ASN A 16 15.52 -0.31 -2.40
CA ASN A 16 16.33 -0.15 -3.62
C ASN A 16 17.60 0.65 -3.28
N LYS A 17 18.51 0.83 -4.25
CA LYS A 17 19.79 1.54 -4.05
C LYS A 17 19.63 3.01 -3.64
N GLN A 18 18.55 3.68 -4.06
CA GLN A 18 18.35 5.13 -3.88
C GLN A 18 17.01 5.49 -3.24
N HIS A 19 16.10 4.51 -3.05
CA HIS A 19 14.76 4.75 -2.53
C HIS A 19 14.17 3.48 -1.91
N ILE A 20 13.12 3.65 -1.11
CA ILE A 20 12.26 2.58 -0.63
C ILE A 20 11.06 2.48 -1.58
N GLY A 21 10.89 1.32 -2.20
CA GLY A 21 9.70 1.00 -2.98
C GLY A 21 8.60 0.47 -2.06
N PHE A 22 7.44 1.10 -2.10
CA PHE A 22 6.25 0.70 -1.36
C PHE A 22 5.11 0.40 -2.32
N TYR A 23 4.46 -0.75 -2.15
CA TYR A 23 3.53 -1.32 -3.13
C TYR A 23 2.19 -1.69 -2.46
N PRO A 24 1.32 -0.70 -2.22
CA PRO A 24 0.00 -0.91 -1.62
C PRO A 24 -1.08 -1.28 -2.66
N THR A 25 -0.68 -1.83 -3.82
CA THR A 25 -1.51 -2.07 -5.02
C THR A 25 -2.20 -0.82 -5.60
N ALA A 26 -2.83 -0.98 -6.77
CA ALA A 26 -3.43 0.12 -7.52
C ALA A 26 -4.53 0.89 -6.77
N ASN A 27 -5.40 0.20 -6.03
CA ASN A 27 -6.45 0.87 -5.25
C ASN A 27 -5.89 1.69 -4.09
N GLY A 28 -4.80 1.23 -3.47
CA GLY A 28 -4.10 1.94 -2.42
C GLY A 28 -3.45 3.22 -2.94
N ILE A 29 -2.85 3.20 -4.14
CA ILE A 29 -2.26 4.41 -4.74
C ILE A 29 -3.35 5.36 -5.27
N ALA A 30 -4.41 4.83 -5.89
CA ALA A 30 -5.39 5.64 -6.60
C ALA A 30 -6.13 6.65 -5.71
N ALA A 31 -6.43 6.31 -4.45
CA ALA A 31 -7.10 7.24 -3.54
C ALA A 31 -6.18 8.22 -2.84
N PHE A 32 -4.88 7.95 -2.83
CA PHE A 32 -3.87 8.83 -2.25
C PHE A 32 -3.05 9.49 -3.35
N LYS A 33 -3.54 9.51 -4.59
CA LYS A 33 -2.81 10.01 -5.76
C LYS A 33 -2.41 11.47 -5.60
N ASP A 34 -3.22 12.26 -4.91
CA ASP A 34 -2.97 13.68 -4.62
C ASP A 34 -1.84 13.85 -3.60
N GLU A 35 -1.92 13.16 -2.45
CA GLU A 35 -0.83 13.16 -1.44
C GLU A 35 0.47 12.53 -1.98
N LEU A 36 0.36 11.55 -2.87
CA LEU A 36 1.48 10.88 -3.53
C LEU A 36 2.02 11.66 -4.74
N ALA A 37 1.42 12.78 -5.13
CA ALA A 37 1.90 13.60 -6.24
C ALA A 37 3.25 14.26 -5.92
N ALA A 38 3.54 14.48 -4.63
CA ALA A 38 4.83 14.96 -4.15
C ALA A 38 5.94 13.90 -4.31
N TYR A 39 5.59 12.63 -4.46
CA TYR A 39 6.54 11.52 -4.55
C TYR A 39 6.48 10.84 -5.92
N LYS A 40 7.55 10.11 -6.27
CA LYS A 40 7.57 9.35 -7.51
C LYS A 40 6.71 8.10 -7.37
N SER A 41 5.47 8.19 -7.82
CA SER A 41 4.50 7.09 -7.79
C SER A 41 4.19 6.54 -9.19
N SER A 42 3.70 5.31 -9.23
CA SER A 42 3.29 4.55 -10.41
C SER A 42 1.97 3.83 -10.11
N LYS A 43 1.37 3.19 -11.11
CA LYS A 43 0.01 2.63 -11.02
C LYS A 43 -0.25 1.67 -9.85
N GLY A 44 0.78 1.15 -9.17
CA GLY A 44 0.64 0.38 -7.94
C GLY A 44 1.85 0.45 -6.99
N ALA A 45 2.70 1.48 -7.13
CA ALA A 45 3.93 1.62 -6.36
C ALA A 45 4.22 3.10 -6.06
N VAL A 46 4.89 3.38 -4.95
CA VAL A 46 5.50 4.68 -4.63
C VAL A 46 6.95 4.48 -4.24
N GLN A 47 7.79 5.42 -4.67
CA GLN A 47 9.21 5.48 -4.34
C GLN A 47 9.42 6.59 -3.31
N PHE A 48 9.87 6.22 -2.12
CA PHE A 48 10.27 7.15 -1.08
C PHE A 48 11.79 7.33 -1.11
N PRO A 49 12.32 8.54 -1.37
CA PRO A 49 13.76 8.78 -1.33
C PRO A 49 14.31 8.63 0.08
N PHE A 50 15.55 8.14 0.23
CA PHE A 50 16.19 8.01 1.56
C PHE A 50 16.58 9.35 2.20
N GLY A 51 16.63 10.43 1.41
CA GLY A 51 17.03 11.76 1.88
C GLY A 51 15.92 12.58 2.54
N GLU A 52 14.69 12.09 2.54
CA GLU A 52 13.54 12.76 3.14
C GLU A 52 12.92 11.91 4.26
N PRO A 53 12.31 12.55 5.27
CA PRO A 53 11.57 11.83 6.30
C PRO A 53 10.42 11.05 5.67
N LEU A 54 10.27 9.78 6.05
CA LEU A 54 9.17 8.95 5.56
C LEU A 54 7.83 9.54 6.05
N PRO A 55 6.83 9.69 5.16
CA PRO A 55 5.51 10.16 5.53
C PRO A 55 4.71 9.04 6.21
N ALA A 56 5.04 8.77 7.49
CA ALA A 56 4.43 7.70 8.27
C ALA A 56 2.90 7.83 8.36
N GLU A 57 2.37 9.05 8.41
CA GLU A 57 0.93 9.31 8.43
C GLU A 57 0.26 8.85 7.12
N LEU A 58 0.84 9.22 5.97
CA LEU A 58 0.36 8.79 4.66
C LEU A 58 0.38 7.27 4.53
N ILE A 59 1.51 6.64 4.91
CA ILE A 59 1.64 5.17 4.90
C ILE A 59 0.56 4.53 5.76
N ARG A 60 0.33 5.04 6.97
CA ARG A 60 -0.70 4.53 7.88
C ARG A 60 -2.10 4.64 7.28
N ARG A 61 -2.45 5.77 6.66
CA ARG A 61 -3.75 5.96 5.99
C ARG A 61 -3.95 4.97 4.84
N ILE A 62 -2.91 4.76 4.02
CA ILE A 62 -2.94 3.80 2.91
C ILE A 62 -3.14 2.37 3.43
N VAL A 63 -2.38 1.97 4.47
CA VAL A 63 -2.46 0.64 5.07
C VAL A 63 -3.83 0.42 5.71
N ALA A 64 -4.36 1.37 6.48
CA ALA A 64 -5.68 1.27 7.10
C ALA A 64 -6.79 1.03 6.07
N ARG A 65 -6.75 1.74 4.94
CA ARG A 65 -7.71 1.55 3.84
C ARG A 65 -7.58 0.15 3.22
N ARG A 66 -6.35 -0.32 3.03
CA ARG A 66 -6.08 -1.66 2.48
C ARG A 66 -6.54 -2.77 3.42
N THR A 67 -6.40 -2.56 4.73
CA THR A 67 -6.89 -3.46 5.77
C THR A 67 -8.41 -3.60 5.66
N ALA A 68 -9.14 -2.49 5.63
CA ALA A 68 -10.59 -2.50 5.46
C ALA A 68 -11.04 -3.17 4.14
N GLU A 69 -10.32 -2.94 3.03
CA GLU A 69 -10.62 -3.58 1.74
C GLU A 69 -10.38 -5.10 1.78
N ASN A 70 -9.31 -5.54 2.44
CA ASN A 70 -9.00 -6.97 2.61
C ASN A 70 -10.02 -7.65 3.54
N GLU A 71 -10.42 -7.01 4.62
CA GLU A 71 -11.47 -7.50 5.52
C GLU A 71 -12.81 -7.66 4.78
N ALA A 72 -13.21 -6.66 4.00
CA ALA A 72 -14.42 -6.73 3.18
C ALA A 72 -14.35 -7.88 2.15
N LYS A 73 -13.20 -8.05 1.47
CA LYS A 73 -12.96 -9.16 0.53
C LYS A 73 -12.98 -10.51 1.22
N ALA A 74 -12.46 -10.62 2.44
CA ALA A 74 -12.45 -11.85 3.22
C ALA A 74 -13.86 -12.22 3.69
N GLY A 75 -14.65 -11.24 4.12
CA GLY A 75 -16.08 -11.41 4.43
C GLY A 75 -16.88 -11.88 3.21
N ALA A 76 -16.67 -11.24 2.06
CA ALA A 76 -17.32 -11.62 0.80
C ALA A 76 -16.92 -13.03 0.32
N LYS A 77 -15.64 -13.43 0.47
CA LYS A 77 -15.19 -14.80 0.17
C LYS A 77 -15.83 -15.85 1.09
N LYS A 78 -16.04 -15.53 2.37
CA LYS A 78 -16.74 -16.42 3.31
C LYS A 78 -18.21 -16.60 2.95
N ALA A 79 -18.88 -15.53 2.49
CA ALA A 79 -20.29 -15.60 2.06
C ALA A 79 -20.49 -16.43 0.78
N LYS A 80 -19.54 -16.39 -0.16
CA LYS A 80 -19.64 -17.12 -1.45
C LYS A 80 -19.28 -18.62 -1.37
N LYS A 81 -18.74 -19.08 -0.23
CA LYS A 81 -18.40 -20.49 0.01
C LYS A 81 -19.49 -21.23 0.82
N ARG A 82 -20.59 -20.54 1.17
CA ARG A 82 -21.76 -21.10 1.84
C ARG A 82 -22.89 -21.32 0.86
#